data_AF-A0A395LXC1-F1
#
_entry.id   AF-A0A395LXC1-F1
#
_cell.length_a   1.000
_cell.length_b   1.000
_cell.length_c   1.000
_cell.angle_alpha   90.00
_cell.angle_beta   90.00
_cell.angle_gamma   90.00
#
_symmetry.space_group_name_H-M   'P 1'
#
loop_
_entity.id
_entity.type
_entity.pdbx_description
1 polymer ?
#
loop_
_entity_poly.entity_id
_entity_poly.type
_entity_poly.pdbx_seq_one_letter_code
_entity_poly.pdbx_strand_id
1 'polypeptide(L)' 'MIPRSYSEWRRCITENCGIALTKSYIEQRLEALRDKRNEHTMQFIRCYGEAHWRNVVSWFEKALDEAR' A
#
# COMPACT_ATOMS: atom_id res chain seq x y z
N MET A 1 -14.27 3.02 0.59
CA MET A 1 -14.32 1.54 0.61
C MET A 1 -12.92 1.04 0.97
N ILE A 2 -12.78 0.20 2.01
CA ILE A 2 -11.48 -0.37 2.38
C ILE A 2 -11.29 -1.65 1.58
N PRO A 3 -10.21 -1.79 0.78
CA PRO A 3 -10.00 -2.99 -0.01
C PRO A 3 -9.77 -4.20 0.90
N ARG A 4 -10.37 -5.34 0.54
CA ARG A 4 -10.22 -6.59 1.31
C ARG A 4 -9.31 -7.60 0.60
N SER A 5 -8.96 -7.31 -0.65
CA SER A 5 -8.12 -8.17 -1.50
C SER A 5 -7.11 -7.35 -2.30
N TYR A 6 -6.04 -8.01 -2.75
CA TYR A 6 -5.02 -7.42 -3.61
C TYR A 6 -5.62 -6.81 -4.88
N SER A 7 -6.55 -7.53 -5.54
CA SER A 7 -7.18 -7.07 -6.78
C SER A 7 -8.01 -5.81 -6.58
N GLU A 8 -8.79 -5.72 -5.50
CA GLU A 8 -9.55 -4.51 -5.16
C GLU A 8 -8.62 -3.34 -4.84
N TRP A 9 -7.56 -3.60 -4.07
CA TRP A 9 -6.57 -2.57 -3.74
C TRP A 9 -5.85 -2.03 -4.98
N ARG A 10 -5.40 -2.94 -5.86
CA ARG A 10 -4.70 -2.59 -7.11
C ARG A 10 -5.63 -1.76 -7.99
N ARG A 11 -6.86 -2.22 -8.19
CA ARG A 11 -7.89 -1.50 -8.95
C ARG A 11 -8.17 -0.13 -8.36
N CYS A 12 -8.30 -0.02 -7.04
CA CYS A 12 -8.52 1.25 -6.37
C CYS A 12 -7.37 2.24 -6.65
N ILE A 13 -6.12 1.80 -6.57
CA ILE A 13 -4.97 2.67 -6.82
C ILE A 13 -4.85 3.02 -8.31
N THR A 14 -4.98 2.05 -9.21
CA THR A 14 -4.71 2.27 -10.65
C THR A 14 -5.89 2.84 -11.41
N GLU A 15 -7.12 2.36 -11.16
CA GLU A 15 -8.32 2.81 -11.86
C GLU A 15 -9.00 3.95 -11.12
N ASN A 16 -9.29 3.79 -9.82
CA ASN A 16 -10.04 4.81 -9.09
C ASN A 16 -9.19 6.05 -8.78
N CYS A 17 -7.93 5.84 -8.38
CA CYS A 17 -7.00 6.94 -8.09
C CYS A 17 -6.13 7.33 -9.28
N GLY A 18 -6.08 6.53 -10.36
CA GLY A 18 -5.27 6.84 -11.55
C GLY A 18 -3.75 6.78 -11.32
N ILE A 19 -3.31 6.14 -10.23
CA ILE A 19 -1.90 6.09 -9.84
C ILE A 19 -1.23 4.89 -10.51
N ALA A 20 -0.20 5.15 -11.31
CA ALA A 20 0.63 4.10 -11.86
C ALA A 20 1.50 3.47 -10.76
N LEU A 21 1.33 2.17 -10.54
CA LEU A 21 2.16 1.36 -9.64
C LEU A 21 3.52 1.07 -10.29
N THR A 22 4.31 2.11 -10.53
CA THR A 22 5.68 1.97 -11.02
C THR A 22 6.59 1.46 -9.90
N LYS A 23 7.68 0.78 -10.27
CA LYS A 23 8.67 0.27 -9.32
C LYS A 23 9.13 1.35 -8.32
N SER A 24 9.53 2.52 -8.82
CA SER A 24 9.99 3.64 -7.99
C SER A 24 8.91 4.15 -7.03
N TYR A 25 7.65 4.24 -7.49
CA TYR A 25 6.54 4.63 -6.61
C TYR A 25 6.32 3.60 -5.50
N ILE A 26 6.31 2.31 -5.85
CA ILE A 26 6.11 1.23 -4.87
C ILE A 26 7.23 1.21 -3.83
N GLU A 27 8.49 1.30 -4.25
CA GLU A 27 9.65 1.31 -3.36
C GLU A 27 9.58 2.48 -2.36
N GLN A 28 9.28 3.70 -2.83
CA GLN A 28 9.13 4.88 -1.97
C GLN A 28 7.98 4.71 -0.97
N ARG A 29 6.84 4.14 -1.41
CA ARG A 29 5.69 3.91 -0.52
C ARG A 29 5.95 2.82 0.50
N LEU A 30 6.67 1.75 0.13
CA LEU A 30 7.08 0.69 1.05
C LEU A 30 8.03 1.21 2.11
N GLU A 31 9.00 2.05 1.75
CA GLU A 31 9.93 2.67 2.70
C GLU A 31 9.15 3.50 3.74
N ALA A 32 8.25 4.37 3.29
CA ALA A 32 7.41 5.17 4.18
C ALA A 32 6.50 4.31 5.09
N LEU A 33 5.86 3.28 4.52
CA LEU A 33 4.95 2.39 5.26
C LEU A 33 5.67 1.47 6.26
N ARG A 34 6.94 1.13 6.01
CA ARG A 34 7.77 0.34 6.93
C ARG A 34 8.33 1.18 8.07
N ASP A 35 8.44 2.49 7.88
CA ASP A 35 8.82 3.39 8.96
C ASP A 35 7.66 3.58 9.96
N LYS A 36 7.73 2.81 11.05
CA LYS A 36 6.77 2.89 12.17
C LYS A 36 6.89 4.17 12.99
N ARG A 37 7.92 4.99 12.76
CA ARG A 37 8.10 6.30 13.40
C ARG A 37 7.46 7.41 12.57
N ASN A 38 7.06 7.12 11.33
CA ASN A 38 6.35 8.05 10.48
C ASN A 38 4.93 8.27 11.00
N GLU A 39 4.57 9.53 11.25
CA GLU A 39 3.24 9.90 11.75
C GLU A 39 2.12 9.45 10.82
N HIS A 40 2.34 9.47 9.50
CA HIS A 40 1.36 8.98 8.52
C HIS A 40 1.15 7.46 8.63
N THR A 41 2.22 6.69 8.87
CA THR A 41 2.13 5.24 9.08
C THR A 41 1.42 4.93 10.38
N MET A 42 1.74 5.63 11.47
CA MET A 42 1.04 5.49 12.75
C MET A 42 -0.44 5.86 12.63
N GLN A 43 -0.76 6.95 11.94
CA GLN A 43 -2.15 7.37 11.71
C GLN A 43 -2.89 6.36 10.84
N PHE A 44 -2.26 5.83 9.79
CA PHE A 44 -2.82 4.78 8.97
C PHE A 44 -3.18 3.54 9.80
N ILE A 45 -2.25 3.08 10.64
CA ILE A 45 -2.49 1.95 11.54
C ILE A 45 -3.61 2.25 12.53
N ARG A 46 -3.69 3.47 13.08
CA ARG A 46 -4.78 3.86 14.00
C ARG A 46 -6.15 3.89 13.32
N CYS A 47 -6.22 4.36 12.08
CA CYS A 47 -7.49 4.48 11.35
C CYS A 47 -7.97 3.13 10.79
N TYR A 48 -7.07 2.29 10.27
CA TYR A 48 -7.42 1.08 9.54
C TYR A 48 -7.05 -0.22 10.27
N GLY A 49 -6.26 -0.14 11.33
CA GLY A 49 -5.76 -1.28 12.11
C GLY A 49 -4.47 -1.89 11.54
N GLU A 50 -3.70 -2.53 12.41
CA GLU A 50 -2.45 -3.20 12.03
C GLU A 50 -2.64 -4.29 10.99
N ALA A 51 -3.73 -5.05 11.07
CA ALA A 51 -4.01 -6.13 10.12
C ALA A 51 -4.14 -5.59 8.68
N HIS A 52 -4.83 -4.47 8.52
CA HIS A 52 -4.97 -3.83 7.20
C HIS A 52 -3.64 -3.24 6.72
N TRP A 53 -2.87 -2.60 7.60
CA TRP A 53 -1.52 -2.13 7.28
C TRP A 53 -0.61 -3.25 6.78
N ARG A 54 -0.60 -4.42 7.45
CA ARG A 54 0.19 -5.58 6.99
C ARG A 54 -0.26 -6.07 5.61
N ASN A 55 -1.57 -6.13 5.36
CA ASN A 55 -2.09 -6.49 4.04
C ASN A 55 -1.63 -5.51 2.96
N VAL A 56 -1.72 -4.20 3.22
CA VAL A 56 -1.29 -3.16 2.27
C VAL A 56 0.22 -3.24 1.99
N VAL A 57 1.05 -3.47 3.01
CA VAL A 57 2.50 -3.69 2.81
C VAL A 57 2.74 -4.91 1.93
N SER A 58 2.09 -6.05 2.22
CA SER A 58 2.22 -7.27 1.41
C SER A 58 1.72 -7.08 -0.03
N TRP A 59 0.67 -6.29 -0.24
CA TRP A 59 0.17 -5.95 -1.57
C TRP A 59 1.15 -5.07 -2.36
N PHE A 60 1.78 -4.09 -1.72
CA PHE A 60 2.86 -3.33 -2.36
C PHE A 60 4.06 -4.22 -2.69
N GLU A 61 4.46 -5.15 -1.81
CA GLU A 61 5.53 -6.12 -2.10
C GLU A 61 5.19 -7.01 -3.30
N LYS A 62 3.94 -7.50 -3.37
CA LYS A 62 3.46 -8.27 -4.52
C LYS A 62 3.47 -7.46 -5.81
N ALA A 63 2.99 -6.21 -5.76
CA ALA A 63 3.02 -5.32 -6.92
C ALA A 63 4.45 -4.99 -7.37
N LEU A 64 5.41 -4.94 -6.45
CA LEU A 64 6.82 -4.72 -6.77
C LEU A 64 7.41 -5.91 -7.55
N ASP A 65 7.06 -7.13 -7.16
CA ASP A 65 7.47 -8.35 -7.86
C ASP A 65 6.85 -8.43 -9.27
N GLU A 66 5.58 -8.03 -9.41
CA GLU A 66 4.90 -7.94 -10.71
C GLU A 66 5.45 -6.83 -11.62
N ALA A 67 6.03 -5.77 -11.04
CA ALA A 67 6.61 -4.64 -11.77
C ALA A 67 8.11 -4.83 -12.10
N ARG A 68 8.66 -6.02 -11.86
CA ARG A 68 10.08 -6.35 -12.01
C ARG A 68 10.48 -6.65 -13.45
#